data_AF-A0AAW2ECF3-F1
#
_entry.id   AF-A0AAW2ECF3-F1
#
_cell.length_a   1.000
_cell.length_b   1.000
_cell.length_c   1.000
_cell.angle_alpha   90.00
_cell.angle_beta   90.00
_cell.angle_gamma   90.00
#
_symmetry.space_group_name_H-M   'P 1'
#
loop_
_entity.id
_entity.type
_entity.pdbx_description
1 polymer ?
#
loop_
_entity_poly.entity_id
_entity_poly.type
_entity_poly.pdbx_seq_one_letter_code
_entity_poly.pdbx_strand_id
1 'polypeptide(L)'
;MINLATVMRNYLTKQEDVSLMLIFFDGEEAFEEWGPNDSIYGAKHLAKQWYNKKTAYVGGSFSELDRIDMLILLDLLGAPDPNFYNYFKTTEKWYSFLASIEKKLAQMRKFESYSYGRPEQRYFQPYSFEAQIEDDHIPFLRRSVPILHLIPTPFPPFWHKSGDNRHNIDLKTTENLNKILRVFVASYLHLSV
;
A
#
# COMPACT_ATOMS: atom_id res chain seq x y z
N MET A 1 -8.99 -2.92 0.87
CA MET A 1 -9.22 -2.80 -0.59
C MET A 1 -10.68 -2.99 -0.99
N ILE A 2 -11.35 -4.12 -0.69
CA ILE A 2 -12.77 -4.33 -1.05
C ILE A 2 -13.68 -3.22 -0.49
N ASN A 3 -13.50 -2.83 0.77
CA ASN A 3 -14.25 -1.72 1.36
C ASN A 3 -14.08 -0.41 0.57
N LEU A 4 -12.87 -0.11 0.10
CA LEU A 4 -12.58 1.09 -0.71
C LEU A 4 -13.38 1.06 -2.01
N ALA A 5 -13.32 -0.05 -2.75
CA ALA A 5 -14.10 -0.21 -3.99
C ALA A 5 -15.60 -0.09 -3.75
N THR A 6 -16.12 -0.69 -2.67
CA THR A 6 -17.55 -0.64 -2.32
C THR A 6 -18.01 0.76 -1.94
N VAL A 7 -17.28 1.43 -1.04
CA VAL A 7 -17.65 2.77 -0.53
C VAL A 7 -17.49 3.83 -1.62
N MET A 8 -16.45 3.71 -2.45
CA MET A 8 -16.15 4.70 -3.49
C MET A 8 -16.79 4.39 -4.84
N ARG A 9 -17.62 3.34 -4.96
CA ARG A 9 -18.15 2.83 -6.24
C ARG A 9 -18.79 3.88 -7.14
N ASN A 10 -19.48 4.86 -6.56
CA ASN A 10 -20.18 5.92 -7.31
C ASN A 10 -19.21 7.02 -7.80
N TYR A 11 -18.02 7.10 -7.21
CA TYR A 11 -16.99 8.08 -7.52
C TYR A 11 -15.91 7.53 -8.45
N LEU A 12 -15.68 6.20 -8.43
CA LEU A 12 -14.77 5.48 -9.32
C LEU A 12 -15.33 5.37 -10.75
N THR A 13 -15.52 6.52 -11.37
CA THR A 13 -15.97 6.66 -12.76
C THR A 13 -14.81 6.42 -13.72
N LYS A 14 -15.14 6.03 -14.96
CA LYS A 14 -14.15 5.79 -16.01
C LYS A 14 -13.33 7.07 -16.24
N GLN A 15 -12.02 6.96 -16.04
CA GLN A 15 -11.04 7.97 -16.42
C GLN A 15 -10.44 7.60 -17.78
N GLU A 16 -9.93 8.59 -18.52
CA GLU A 16 -9.35 8.34 -19.86
C GLU A 16 -7.94 7.75 -19.79
N ASP A 17 -7.08 8.25 -18.88
CA ASP A 17 -5.65 7.89 -18.85
C ASP A 17 -5.24 7.02 -17.67
N VAL A 18 -5.64 7.38 -16.44
CA VAL A 18 -5.22 6.70 -15.19
C VAL A 18 -6.41 6.07 -14.49
N SER A 19 -6.32 4.78 -14.15
CA SER A 19 -7.40 4.04 -13.46
C SER A 19 -6.87 3.29 -12.24
N LEU A 20 -7.78 2.81 -11.39
CA LEU A 20 -7.48 1.97 -10.24
C LEU A 20 -7.43 0.49 -10.64
N MET A 21 -6.41 -0.22 -10.17
CA MET A 21 -6.32 -1.68 -10.22
C MET A 21 -6.16 -2.23 -8.80
N LEU A 22 -6.87 -3.32 -8.51
CA LEU A 22 -6.72 -4.06 -7.25
C LEU A 22 -6.13 -5.43 -7.58
N ILE A 23 -4.98 -5.74 -6.96
CA ILE A 23 -4.30 -7.03 -7.10
C ILE A 23 -4.35 -7.72 -5.75
N PHE A 24 -4.81 -8.97 -5.72
CA PHE A 24 -4.76 -9.82 -4.55
C PHE A 24 -3.80 -10.96 -4.90
N PHE A 25 -2.58 -10.89 -4.37
CA PHE A 25 -1.58 -11.92 -4.59
C PHE A 25 -1.95 -13.19 -3.83
N ASP A 26 -1.47 -14.31 -4.34
CA ASP A 26 -1.62 -15.64 -3.74
C ASP A 26 -0.23 -16.23 -3.49
N GLY A 27 -0.10 -17.03 -2.44
CA GLY A 27 1.17 -17.60 -2.00
C GLY A 27 2.24 -16.55 -1.72
N GLU A 28 1.95 -15.57 -0.88
CA GLU A 28 2.96 -14.62 -0.39
C GLU A 28 3.90 -15.31 0.60
N GLU A 29 3.34 -15.98 1.60
CA GLU A 29 4.08 -16.68 2.65
C GLU A 29 4.91 -17.86 2.14
N ALA A 30 6.00 -18.14 2.87
CA ALA A 30 6.80 -19.35 2.71
C ALA A 30 6.06 -20.58 3.25
N PHE A 31 6.34 -21.75 2.68
CA PHE A 31 5.88 -23.04 3.21
C PHE A 31 6.82 -23.57 4.30
N GLU A 32 8.13 -23.39 4.16
CA GLU A 32 9.13 -23.88 5.12
C GLU A 32 10.06 -22.75 5.61
N GLU A 33 10.88 -22.20 4.72
CA GLU A 33 11.89 -21.19 5.06
C GLU A 33 11.85 -20.06 4.03
N TRP A 34 11.56 -18.85 4.51
CA TRP A 34 11.50 -17.67 3.65
C TRP A 34 12.78 -17.49 2.84
N GLY A 35 12.64 -17.50 1.51
CA GLY A 35 13.78 -17.29 0.64
C GLY A 35 13.44 -17.19 -0.84
N PRO A 36 14.45 -17.07 -1.73
CA PRO A 36 14.23 -16.80 -3.16
C PRO A 36 13.33 -17.80 -3.89
N ASN A 37 13.20 -19.03 -3.40
CA ASN A 37 12.38 -20.10 -3.99
C ASN A 37 11.15 -20.49 -3.15
N ASP A 38 11.02 -19.94 -1.94
CA ASP A 38 9.96 -20.26 -0.98
C ASP A 38 9.43 -18.97 -0.35
N SER A 39 8.75 -18.18 -1.19
CA SER A 39 8.05 -16.93 -0.85
C SER A 39 7.48 -16.28 -2.12
N ILE A 40 6.52 -15.38 -1.96
CA ILE A 40 6.02 -14.41 -2.97
C ILE A 40 5.77 -15.05 -4.34
N TYR A 41 5.20 -16.26 -4.33
CA TYR A 41 5.00 -17.13 -5.49
C TYR A 41 4.14 -16.43 -6.55
N GLY A 42 2.98 -15.90 -6.13
CA GLY A 42 2.06 -15.17 -7.00
C GLY A 42 2.67 -13.90 -7.57
N ALA A 43 3.34 -13.10 -6.75
CA ALA A 43 4.00 -11.87 -7.22
C ALA A 43 5.14 -12.16 -8.20
N LYS A 44 6.00 -13.16 -7.92
CA LYS A 44 7.07 -13.61 -8.84
C LYS A 44 6.47 -14.03 -10.18
N HIS A 45 5.38 -14.79 -10.15
CA HIS A 45 4.68 -15.23 -11.36
C HIS A 45 4.11 -14.04 -12.14
N LEU A 46 3.31 -13.19 -11.48
CA LEU A 46 2.60 -12.08 -12.12
C LEU A 46 3.57 -11.05 -12.73
N ALA A 47 4.59 -10.63 -11.97
CA ALA A 47 5.58 -9.69 -12.47
C ALA A 47 6.33 -10.22 -13.71
N LYS A 48 6.64 -11.53 -13.75
CA LYS A 48 7.24 -12.15 -14.93
C LYS A 48 6.28 -12.16 -16.13
N GLN A 49 5.02 -12.53 -15.92
CA GLN A 49 3.99 -12.55 -16.97
C GLN A 49 3.78 -11.15 -17.57
N TRP A 50 3.60 -10.15 -16.71
CA TRP A 50 3.34 -8.77 -17.13
C TRP A 50 4.55 -8.10 -17.77
N TYR A 51 5.77 -8.42 -17.34
CA TYR A 51 6.98 -7.96 -18.02
C TYR A 51 7.08 -8.48 -19.45
N ASN A 52 6.71 -9.76 -19.66
CA ASN A 52 6.78 -10.41 -20.96
C ASN A 52 5.63 -10.03 -21.90
N LYS A 53 4.50 -9.57 -21.36
CA LYS A 53 3.36 -9.12 -22.17
C LYS A 53 3.63 -7.72 -22.71
N LYS A 54 4.18 -7.66 -23.92
CA LYS A 54 4.55 -6.41 -24.63
C LYS A 54 3.47 -5.94 -25.60
N THR A 55 3.25 -4.64 -25.62
CA THR A 55 2.47 -3.92 -26.63
C THR A 55 3.42 -3.09 -27.49
N ALA A 56 3.37 -3.27 -28.80
CA ALA A 56 4.19 -2.51 -29.75
C ALA A 56 3.50 -1.21 -30.17
N TYR A 57 4.30 -0.18 -30.44
CA TYR A 57 3.86 1.09 -31.03
C TYR A 57 4.96 1.65 -31.96
N VAL A 58 4.66 2.73 -32.68
CA VAL A 58 5.65 3.37 -33.56
C VAL A 58 6.79 3.94 -32.71
N GLY A 59 7.97 3.34 -32.80
CA GLY A 59 9.17 3.78 -32.08
C GLY A 59 9.53 2.96 -30.84
N GLY A 60 8.78 1.91 -30.49
CA GLY A 60 9.17 1.04 -29.38
C GLY A 60 8.12 0.01 -28.96
N SER A 61 8.30 -0.51 -27.75
CA SER A 61 7.31 -1.35 -27.08
C SER A 61 7.32 -1.06 -25.57
N PHE A 62 6.19 -1.30 -24.93
CA PHE A 62 6.07 -1.25 -23.47
C PHE A 62 5.40 -2.55 -22.98
N SER A 63 5.71 -2.96 -21.76
CA SER A 63 5.09 -4.08 -21.05
C SER A 63 3.89 -3.64 -20.23
N GLU A 64 3.10 -4.60 -19.75
CA GLU A 64 2.04 -4.28 -18.78
C GLU A 64 2.61 -3.68 -17.49
N LEU A 65 3.86 -4.00 -17.10
CA LEU A 65 4.50 -3.37 -15.94
C LEU A 65 4.74 -1.88 -16.15
N ASP A 66 5.05 -1.46 -17.38
CA ASP A 66 5.29 -0.04 -17.71
C ASP A 66 4.01 0.80 -17.59
N ARG A 67 2.85 0.15 -17.44
CA ARG A 67 1.54 0.82 -17.22
C ARG A 67 1.22 1.02 -15.74
N ILE A 68 2.06 0.52 -14.82
CA ILE A 68 1.87 0.67 -13.38
C ILE A 68 2.55 1.98 -12.97
N ASP A 69 1.77 3.04 -12.80
CA ASP A 69 2.29 4.32 -12.29
C ASP A 69 2.92 4.17 -10.90
N MET A 70 2.30 3.39 -10.04
CA MET A 70 2.79 3.06 -8.70
C MET A 70 2.07 1.82 -8.14
N LEU A 71 2.83 0.90 -7.55
CA LEU A 71 2.28 -0.19 -6.76
C LEU A 71 2.23 0.23 -5.28
N ILE A 72 1.03 0.44 -4.75
CA ILE A 72 0.81 0.61 -3.32
C ILE A 72 0.55 -0.77 -2.72
N LEU A 73 1.50 -1.29 -1.94
CA LEU A 73 1.37 -2.59 -1.28
C LEU A 73 0.95 -2.38 0.17
N LEU A 74 -0.14 -3.01 0.60
CA LEU A 74 -0.68 -2.91 1.94
C LEU A 74 -0.42 -4.22 2.66
N ASP A 75 0.32 -4.20 3.77
CA ASP A 75 0.62 -5.41 4.52
C ASP A 75 0.67 -5.15 6.03
N LEU A 76 0.38 -6.20 6.82
CA LEU A 76 0.35 -6.23 8.29
C LEU A 76 -0.45 -5.08 8.94
N LEU A 77 -1.58 -4.71 8.32
CA LEU A 77 -2.48 -3.68 8.81
C LEU A 77 -3.54 -4.24 9.76
N GLY A 78 -3.88 -3.48 10.81
CA GLY A 78 -5.00 -3.79 11.72
C GLY A 78 -4.63 -3.74 13.19
N ALA A 79 -3.35 -3.80 13.54
CA ALA A 79 -2.88 -3.53 14.89
C ALA A 79 -3.11 -2.06 15.29
N PRO A 80 -3.22 -1.74 16.59
CA PRO A 80 -3.27 -0.37 17.05
C PRO A 80 -1.94 0.36 16.81
N ASP A 81 -2.02 1.67 16.59
CA ASP A 81 -0.89 2.61 16.53
C ASP A 81 0.29 2.17 15.62
N PRO A 82 0.05 1.79 14.34
CA PRO A 82 1.11 1.40 13.41
C PRO A 82 2.00 2.58 13.06
N ASN A 83 3.30 2.33 12.87
CA ASN A 83 4.25 3.33 12.37
C ASN A 83 4.69 2.96 10.95
N PHE A 84 4.30 3.75 9.96
CA PHE A 84 4.78 3.66 8.59
C PHE A 84 5.96 4.60 8.38
N TYR A 85 6.84 4.24 7.44
CA TYR A 85 8.02 5.03 7.06
C TYR A 85 8.11 5.15 5.54
N ASN A 86 8.89 6.13 5.08
CA ASN A 86 9.24 6.22 3.67
C ASN A 86 10.39 5.26 3.34
N TYR A 87 10.08 4.14 2.67
CA TYR A 87 11.07 3.15 2.27
C TYR A 87 11.74 3.45 0.92
N PHE A 88 11.07 4.20 0.03
CA PHE A 88 11.52 4.39 -1.35
C PHE A 88 11.52 5.85 -1.76
N LYS A 89 12.70 6.35 -2.16
CA LYS A 89 12.86 7.73 -2.65
C LYS A 89 11.99 8.04 -3.88
N THR A 90 11.77 7.07 -4.75
CA THR A 90 10.97 7.22 -5.99
C THR A 90 9.51 7.58 -5.73
N THR A 91 8.97 7.22 -4.55
CA THR A 91 7.58 7.47 -4.16
C THR A 91 7.46 8.39 -2.94
N GLU A 92 8.54 9.05 -2.52
CA GLU A 92 8.59 9.94 -1.33
C GLU A 92 7.51 11.03 -1.37
N LYS A 93 7.24 11.59 -2.56
CA LYS A 93 6.14 12.53 -2.80
C LYS A 93 4.79 11.97 -2.33
N TRP A 94 4.51 10.72 -2.68
CA TRP A 94 3.22 10.06 -2.40
C TRP A 94 3.12 9.63 -0.95
N TYR A 95 4.23 9.18 -0.36
CA TYR A 95 4.32 8.96 1.07
C TYR A 95 4.05 10.25 1.87
N SER A 96 4.72 11.35 1.51
CA SER A 96 4.50 12.66 2.13
C SER A 96 3.06 13.13 1.97
N PHE A 97 2.42 12.79 0.86
CA PHE A 97 1.02 13.09 0.64
C PHE A 97 0.09 12.32 1.60
N LEU A 98 0.33 11.04 1.86
CA LEU A 98 -0.38 10.27 2.90
C LEU A 98 -0.25 10.92 4.29
N ALA A 99 0.97 11.30 4.68
CA ALA A 99 1.21 12.00 5.94
C ALA A 99 0.46 13.35 6.01
N SER A 100 0.34 14.05 4.88
CA SER A 100 -0.42 15.31 4.81
C SER A 100 -1.93 15.09 4.94
N ILE A 101 -2.46 13.99 4.38
CA ILE A 101 -3.88 13.59 4.50
C ILE A 101 -4.19 13.27 5.96
N GLU A 102 -3.35 12.45 6.60
CA GLU A 102 -3.47 12.14 8.02
C GLU A 102 -3.53 13.42 8.86
N LYS A 103 -2.57 14.34 8.67
CA LYS A 103 -2.52 15.61 9.38
C LYS A 103 -3.81 16.43 9.21
N LYS A 104 -4.34 16.53 7.98
CA LYS A 104 -5.58 17.28 7.69
C LYS A 104 -6.80 16.63 8.37
N LEU A 105 -6.95 15.32 8.25
CA LEU A 105 -8.05 14.59 8.88
C LEU A 105 -7.99 14.69 10.41
N ALA A 106 -6.79 14.65 11.00
CA ALA A 106 -6.60 14.87 12.43
C ALA A 106 -6.96 16.31 12.86
N GLN A 107 -6.55 17.34 12.11
CA GLN A 107 -6.94 18.73 12.37
C GLN A 107 -8.46 18.92 12.35
N MET A 108 -9.15 18.18 11.46
CA MET A 108 -10.61 18.19 11.34
C MET A 108 -11.33 17.25 12.33
N ARG A 109 -10.61 16.63 13.27
CA ARG A 109 -11.15 15.68 14.27
C ARG A 109 -11.92 14.52 13.62
N LYS A 110 -11.44 13.98 12.50
CA LYS A 110 -12.10 12.88 11.76
C LYS A 110 -11.68 11.48 12.19
N PHE A 111 -10.73 11.36 13.11
CA PHE A 111 -10.26 10.07 13.63
C PHE A 111 -10.84 9.73 15.00
N GLU A 112 -11.05 8.44 15.22
CA GLU A 112 -11.42 7.87 16.52
C GLU A 112 -10.19 7.28 17.20
N SER A 113 -10.12 7.36 18.53
CA SER A 113 -9.02 6.82 19.34
C SER A 113 -7.61 7.19 18.84
N TYR A 114 -7.48 8.38 18.25
CA TYR A 114 -6.24 8.92 17.74
C TYR A 114 -5.57 9.84 18.77
N SER A 115 -4.24 9.82 18.84
CA SER A 115 -3.45 10.61 19.78
C SER A 115 -3.35 12.09 19.39
N TYR A 116 -4.46 12.81 19.53
CA TYR A 116 -4.53 14.24 19.25
C TYR A 116 -3.57 15.05 20.14
N GLY A 117 -2.89 16.04 19.55
CA GLY A 117 -1.95 16.89 20.27
C GLY A 117 -0.59 16.24 20.55
N ARG A 118 -0.34 15.03 20.02
CA ARG A 118 0.92 14.29 20.11
C ARG A 118 1.49 14.03 18.70
N PRO A 119 2.18 15.02 18.09
CA PRO A 119 2.71 14.92 16.73
C PRO A 119 3.64 13.73 16.46
N GLU A 120 4.24 13.18 17.50
CA GLU A 120 5.11 12.00 17.48
C GLU A 120 4.34 10.67 17.40
N GLN A 121 3.03 10.66 17.68
CA GLN A 121 2.18 9.47 17.69
C GLN A 121 1.29 9.38 16.43
N ARG A 122 1.77 9.88 15.29
CA ARG A 122 1.11 9.73 13.99
C ARG A 122 1.41 8.35 13.41
N TYR A 123 0.56 7.88 12.50
CA TYR A 123 0.82 6.66 11.76
C TYR A 123 1.95 6.85 10.75
N PHE A 124 1.93 7.94 9.98
CA PHE A 124 2.95 8.20 8.96
C PHE A 124 4.09 9.05 9.52
N GLN A 125 5.22 8.41 9.79
CA GLN A 125 6.40 9.04 10.39
C GLN A 125 7.14 9.95 9.40
N PRO A 126 7.73 11.07 9.84
CA PRO A 126 8.37 12.05 8.95
C PRO A 126 9.78 11.63 8.49
N TYR A 127 10.18 10.38 8.74
CA TYR A 127 11.53 9.89 8.47
C TYR A 127 11.51 8.86 7.35
N SER A 128 12.58 8.86 6.55
CA SER A 128 12.86 7.75 5.65
C SER A 128 13.59 6.65 6.40
N PHE A 129 13.28 5.40 6.07
CA PHE A 129 13.85 4.23 6.71
C PHE A 129 14.22 3.22 5.64
N GLU A 130 15.51 2.94 5.46
CA GLU A 130 15.98 1.91 4.54
C GLU A 130 15.86 0.54 5.20
N ALA A 131 14.64 0.00 5.23
CA ALA A 131 14.41 -1.38 5.65
C ALA A 131 14.56 -2.33 4.47
N GLN A 132 15.21 -3.46 4.69
CA GLN A 132 15.24 -4.59 3.75
C GLN A 132 14.08 -5.54 4.04
N ILE A 133 12.85 -5.03 3.95
CA ILE A 133 11.65 -5.86 4.10
C ILE A 133 11.38 -6.52 2.75
N GLU A 134 11.49 -7.85 2.68
CA GLU A 134 11.06 -8.60 1.51
C GLU A 134 9.55 -8.85 1.61
N ASP A 135 8.84 -8.65 0.49
CA ASP A 135 7.39 -8.82 0.35
C ASP A 135 7.07 -8.83 -1.17
N ASP A 136 5.80 -8.97 -1.55
CA ASP A 136 5.29 -9.12 -2.91
C ASP A 136 5.71 -8.00 -3.88
N HIS A 137 6.16 -6.85 -3.37
CA HIS A 137 6.66 -5.76 -4.21
C HIS A 137 8.02 -6.07 -4.88
N ILE A 138 8.83 -6.98 -4.33
CA ILE A 138 10.21 -7.21 -4.77
C ILE A 138 10.34 -7.53 -6.27
N PRO A 139 9.52 -8.42 -6.87
CA PRO A 139 9.59 -8.72 -8.30
C PRO A 139 9.22 -7.52 -9.20
N PHE A 140 8.37 -6.61 -8.71
CA PHE A 140 7.96 -5.39 -9.40
C PHE A 140 9.03 -4.31 -9.29
N LEU A 141 9.58 -4.12 -8.07
CA LEU A 141 10.68 -3.20 -7.79
C LEU A 141 11.91 -3.49 -8.66
N ARG A 142 12.30 -4.77 -8.76
CA ARG A 142 13.43 -5.22 -9.62
C ARG A 142 13.20 -4.94 -11.11
N ARG A 143 11.98 -4.61 -11.51
CA ARG A 143 11.57 -4.25 -12.87
C ARG A 143 11.15 -2.78 -12.96
N SER A 144 11.65 -1.95 -12.05
CA SER A 144 11.50 -0.50 -12.03
C SER A 144 10.09 0.04 -11.79
N VAL A 145 9.16 -0.79 -11.31
CA VAL A 145 7.84 -0.30 -10.87
C VAL A 145 8.02 0.52 -9.58
N PRO A 146 7.53 1.77 -9.51
CA PRO A 146 7.57 2.56 -8.28
C PRO A 146 6.74 1.92 -7.17
N ILE A 147 7.31 1.75 -5.98
CA ILE A 147 6.68 1.04 -4.85
C ILE A 147 6.39 2.01 -3.71
N LEU A 148 5.15 2.05 -3.24
CA LEU A 148 4.76 2.65 -1.97
C LEU A 148 4.33 1.54 -1.01
N HIS A 149 5.27 1.09 -0.15
CA HIS A 149 5.03 -0.03 0.76
C HIS A 149 4.47 0.47 2.09
N LEU A 150 3.21 0.12 2.35
CA LEU A 150 2.48 0.46 3.56
C LEU A 150 2.46 -0.75 4.49
N ILE A 151 3.62 -1.00 5.10
CA ILE A 151 3.83 -2.00 6.15
C ILE A 151 4.38 -1.28 7.39
N PRO A 152 3.91 -1.57 8.61
CA PRO A 152 4.42 -0.92 9.81
C PRO A 152 5.84 -1.39 10.15
N THR A 153 6.61 -0.56 10.87
CA THR A 153 7.85 -0.97 11.54
C THR A 153 7.87 -0.40 12.96
N PRO A 154 8.05 -1.22 14.02
CA PRO A 154 8.10 -2.68 14.01
C PRO A 154 6.79 -3.32 13.51
N PHE A 155 6.86 -4.59 13.12
CA PHE A 155 5.68 -5.40 12.81
C PHE A 155 4.75 -5.54 14.03
N PRO A 156 3.46 -5.84 13.83
CA PRO A 156 2.56 -6.13 14.94
C PRO A 156 3.14 -7.19 15.87
N PRO A 157 2.99 -7.05 17.21
CA PRO A 157 3.63 -7.95 18.17
C PRO A 157 3.16 -9.42 18.06
N PHE A 158 2.02 -9.63 17.40
CA PHE A 158 1.39 -10.91 17.14
C PHE A 158 1.64 -11.46 15.73
N TRP A 159 2.45 -10.80 14.89
CA TRP A 159 2.85 -11.31 13.57
C TRP A 159 3.45 -12.72 13.68
N HIS A 160 3.03 -13.62 12.77
CA HIS A 160 3.38 -15.05 12.74
C HIS A 160 3.10 -15.80 14.05
N LYS A 161 2.11 -15.34 14.84
CA LYS A 161 1.66 -16.00 16.07
C LYS A 161 0.14 -16.19 16.01
N SER A 162 -0.38 -17.12 16.82
CA SER A 162 -1.82 -17.35 16.96
C SER A 162 -2.61 -16.14 17.48
N GLY A 163 -1.91 -15.14 18.00
CA GLY A 163 -2.49 -13.84 18.38
C GLY A 163 -2.91 -12.99 17.18
N ASP A 164 -2.42 -13.26 15.96
CA ASP A 164 -2.91 -12.57 14.76
C ASP A 164 -4.29 -13.10 14.36
N ASN A 165 -5.30 -12.55 15.02
CA ASN A 165 -6.68 -12.98 14.89
C ASN A 165 -7.62 -11.79 15.10
N ARG A 166 -8.90 -12.03 14.80
CA ARG A 166 -9.94 -10.99 14.83
C ARG A 166 -10.01 -10.18 16.13
N HIS A 167 -9.66 -10.76 17.27
CA HIS A 167 -9.81 -10.11 18.58
C HIS A 167 -8.76 -9.01 18.80
N ASN A 168 -7.61 -9.11 18.13
CA ASN A 168 -6.51 -8.15 18.22
C ASN A 168 -6.53 -7.09 17.11
N ILE A 169 -7.56 -7.10 16.24
CA ILE A 169 -7.77 -6.04 15.25
C ILE A 169 -8.33 -4.81 15.95
N ASP A 170 -7.61 -3.69 15.88
CA ASP A 170 -8.11 -2.39 16.27
C ASP A 170 -8.95 -1.78 15.13
N LEU A 171 -10.28 -1.91 15.26
CA LEU A 171 -11.23 -1.48 14.24
C LEU A 171 -11.21 0.05 14.02
N LYS A 172 -10.81 0.83 15.03
CA LYS A 172 -10.77 2.29 14.93
C LYS A 172 -9.59 2.75 14.09
N THR A 173 -8.41 2.19 14.36
CA THR A 173 -7.20 2.35 13.55
C THR A 173 -7.46 1.89 12.12
N THR A 174 -8.09 0.73 11.95
CA THR A 174 -8.47 0.22 10.63
C THR A 174 -9.35 1.21 9.86
N GLU A 175 -10.36 1.81 10.50
CA GLU A 175 -11.21 2.81 9.85
C GLU A 175 -10.51 4.16 9.64
N ASN A 176 -9.58 4.56 10.52
CA ASN A 176 -8.75 5.75 10.30
C ASN A 176 -7.87 5.57 9.04
N LEU A 177 -7.23 4.42 8.89
CA LEU A 177 -6.45 4.08 7.68
C LEU A 177 -7.33 4.03 6.44
N ASN A 178 -8.55 3.49 6.54
CA ASN A 178 -9.51 3.53 5.43
C ASN A 178 -9.80 4.97 4.98
N LYS A 179 -10.05 5.90 5.92
CA LYS A 179 -10.29 7.31 5.58
C LYS A 179 -9.10 7.91 4.84
N ILE A 180 -7.88 7.66 5.31
CA ILE A 180 -6.64 8.15 4.68
C ILE A 180 -6.52 7.60 3.25
N LEU A 181 -6.67 6.29 3.06
CA LEU A 181 -6.55 5.63 1.75
C LEU A 181 -7.64 6.06 0.76
N ARG A 182 -8.88 6.23 1.22
CA ARG A 182 -9.98 6.73 0.37
C ARG A 182 -9.69 8.16 -0.12
N VAL A 183 -9.21 9.05 0.77
CA VAL A 183 -8.81 10.41 0.38
C VAL A 183 -7.61 10.38 -0.56
N PHE A 184 -6.64 9.49 -0.32
CA PHE A 184 -5.48 9.32 -1.22
C PHE A 184 -5.93 8.93 -2.63
N VAL A 185 -6.74 7.87 -2.77
CA VAL A 185 -7.22 7.40 -4.08
C VAL A 185 -8.07 8.47 -4.76
N ALA A 186 -8.97 9.13 -4.04
CA ALA A 186 -9.77 10.22 -4.60
C ALA A 186 -8.90 11.36 -5.14
N SER A 187 -7.87 11.72 -4.40
CA SER A 187 -6.97 12.81 -4.80
C SER A 187 -6.06 12.40 -5.95
N TYR A 188 -5.56 11.17 -5.96
CA TYR A 188 -4.66 10.65 -6.99
C TYR A 188 -5.37 10.53 -8.34
N LEU A 189 -6.62 10.04 -8.34
CA LEU A 189 -7.44 9.89 -9.54
C LEU A 189 -8.27 11.15 -9.88
N HIS A 190 -8.05 12.26 -9.17
CA HIS A 190 -8.79 13.52 -9.37
C HIS A 190 -10.32 13.35 -9.35
N LEU A 191 -10.83 12.48 -8.47
CA LEU A 191 -12.26 12.21 -8.36
C LEU A 191 -12.99 13.43 -7.79
N SER A 192 -14.18 13.70 -8.32
CA SER A 192 -15.11 14.69 -7.75
C SER A 192 -15.90 14.03 -6.62
N VAL A 193 -15.53 14.31 -5.36
CA VAL A 193 -16.11 13.68 -4.15
C VAL A 193 -16.95 14.66 -3.33
#